data_AF-A0A0W0G5G6-F1
#
_entry.id   AF-A0A0W0G5G6-F1
#
_cell.length_a   1.000
_cell.length_b   1.000
_cell.length_c   1.000
_cell.angle_alpha   90.00
_cell.angle_beta   90.00
_cell.angle_gamma   90.00
#
_symmetry.space_group_name_H-M   'P 1'
#
loop_
_entity.id
_entity.type
_entity.pdbx_description
1 polymer ?
#
loop_
_entity_poly.entity_id
_entity_poly.type
_entity_poly.pdbx_seq_one_letter_code
_entity_poly.pdbx_strand_id
1 'polypeptide(L)'
;MIMLYDLGPTLLQDQSLGVSTHTRKIVLILKYKKIPYEHKFLLFSEIQAAATSVGAPPTATRPDGTPKYTVPFLYDSTKGRAVADSFLIAQYLDEAYPETPVVIPTGTRILQSIASEAIAAKANIPRLIREQLNKQMTPVFLEELLKSIGCYSSPWSIVARGVERRMG
;
A
#
# COMPACT_ATOMS: atom_id res chain seq x y z
N MET A 1 4.03 15.63 11.50
CA MET A 1 4.40 15.24 10.13
C MET A 1 3.74 13.91 9.81
N ILE A 2 3.24 13.73 8.59
CA ILE A 2 2.71 12.44 8.13
C ILE A 2 3.85 11.57 7.61
N MET A 3 3.93 10.33 8.10
CA MET A 3 4.77 9.28 7.55
C MET A 3 3.87 8.25 6.86
N LEU A 4 3.99 8.12 5.53
CA LEU A 4 3.26 7.14 4.73
C LEU A 4 4.14 5.91 4.49
N TYR A 5 3.63 4.73 4.83
CA TYR A 5 4.32 3.47 4.65
C TYR A 5 3.83 2.75 3.38
N ASP A 6 4.77 2.38 2.52
CA ASP A 6 4.51 1.73 1.24
C ASP A 6 5.38 0.49 1.04
N LEU A 7 4.95 -0.38 0.13
CA LEU A 7 5.71 -1.53 -0.33
C LEU A 7 6.70 -1.11 -1.41
N GLY A 8 7.99 -1.36 -1.19
CA GLY A 8 9.07 -1.02 -2.11
C GLY A 8 10.44 -1.00 -1.42
N PRO A 9 11.43 -0.24 -1.94
CA PRO A 9 11.37 0.55 -3.16
C PRO A 9 11.62 -0.29 -4.41
N THR A 10 11.00 0.11 -5.52
CA THR A 10 11.46 -0.19 -6.88
C THR A 10 12.16 1.02 -7.45
N LEU A 11 13.20 0.79 -8.24
CA LEU A 11 13.97 1.86 -8.87
C LEU A 11 13.44 2.09 -10.29
N LEU A 12 12.74 3.19 -10.49
CA LEU A 12 12.34 3.67 -11.81
C LEU A 12 13.09 4.97 -12.07
N GLN A 13 13.96 4.99 -13.09
CA GLN A 13 14.71 6.21 -13.48
C GLN A 13 15.42 6.85 -12.27
N ASP A 14 16.12 6.05 -11.47
CA ASP A 14 16.83 6.44 -10.24
C ASP A 14 15.94 7.02 -9.13
N GLN A 15 14.62 6.96 -9.28
CA GLN A 15 13.66 7.33 -8.25
C GLN A 15 13.11 6.08 -7.56
N SER A 16 13.13 6.10 -6.22
CA SER A 16 12.48 5.09 -5.40
C SER A 16 10.97 5.27 -5.44
N LEU A 17 10.27 4.30 -6.01
CA LEU A 17 8.82 4.25 -6.10
C LEU A 17 8.27 3.03 -5.35
N GLY A 18 7.03 3.15 -4.88
CA GLY A 18 6.32 2.04 -4.28
C GLY A 18 5.37 1.41 -5.28
N VAL A 19 5.12 0.11 -5.10
CA VAL A 19 4.41 -0.71 -6.08
C VAL A 19 2.96 -1.00 -5.73
N SER A 20 2.52 -0.60 -4.53
CA SER A 20 1.14 -0.83 -4.07
C SER A 20 0.17 0.15 -4.73
N THR A 21 -0.81 -0.39 -5.48
CA THR A 21 -1.90 0.38 -6.06
C THR A 21 -2.73 1.10 -4.99
N HIS A 22 -2.92 0.48 -3.82
CA HIS A 22 -3.62 1.10 -2.70
C HIS A 22 -2.85 2.30 -2.13
N THR A 23 -1.53 2.20 -2.02
CA THR A 23 -0.72 3.33 -1.52
C THR A 23 -0.66 4.47 -2.53
N ARG A 24 -0.67 4.17 -3.83
CA ARG A 24 -0.74 5.22 -4.87
C ARG A 24 -2.01 6.08 -4.76
N LYS A 25 -3.16 5.51 -4.36
CA LYS A 25 -4.38 6.30 -4.06
C LYS A 25 -4.09 7.36 -2.99
N ILE A 26 -3.40 6.98 -1.91
CA ILE A 26 -3.09 7.89 -0.81
C ILE A 26 -2.06 8.94 -1.20
N VAL A 27 -1.05 8.57 -1.98
CA VAL A 27 -0.10 9.55 -2.53
C VAL A 27 -0.81 10.61 -3.37
N LEU A 28 -1.76 10.21 -4.22
CA LEU A 28 -2.56 11.16 -5.00
C LEU A 28 -3.40 12.08 -4.10
N ILE A 29 -4.04 11.52 -3.07
CA ILE A 29 -4.84 12.31 -2.10
C ILE A 29 -3.96 13.31 -1.35
N LEU A 30 -2.82 12.89 -0.80
CA LEU A 30 -1.90 13.77 -0.06
C LEU A 30 -1.39 14.90 -0.95
N LYS A 31 -1.03 14.61 -2.21
CA LYS A 31 -0.61 15.62 -3.19
C LYS A 31 -1.75 16.58 -3.54
N TYR A 32 -2.94 16.07 -3.78
CA TYR A 32 -4.12 16.89 -4.10
C TYR A 32 -4.48 17.85 -2.96
N LYS A 33 -4.45 17.34 -1.72
CA LYS A 33 -4.66 18.12 -0.50
C LYS A 33 -3.49 19.03 -0.13
N LYS A 34 -2.33 18.88 -0.81
CA LYS A 34 -1.07 19.59 -0.52
C LYS A 34 -0.57 19.40 0.91
N ILE A 35 -0.79 18.22 1.49
CA ILE A 35 -0.33 17.89 2.84
C ILE A 35 1.12 17.37 2.75
N PRO A 36 2.09 17.96 3.47
CA PRO A 36 3.46 17.46 3.50
C PRO A 36 3.54 16.07 4.15
N TYR A 37 4.25 15.15 3.49
CA TYR A 37 4.44 13.79 3.99
C TYR A 37 5.83 13.26 3.63
N GLU A 38 6.32 12.37 4.48
CA GLU A 38 7.47 11.53 4.17
C GLU A 38 7.01 10.12 3.77
N HIS A 39 7.87 9.45 3.01
CA HIS A 39 7.55 8.18 2.39
C HIS A 39 8.56 7.12 2.85
N LYS A 40 8.07 6.13 3.57
CA LYS A 40 8.89 5.02 4.07
C LYS A 40 8.55 3.75 3.32
N PHE A 41 9.55 3.23 2.61
CA PHE A 41 9.43 1.97 1.91
C PHE A 41 9.75 0.80 2.82
N LEU A 42 8.97 -0.27 2.69
CA LEU A 42 9.07 -1.50 3.45
C LEU A 42 9.11 -2.70 2.49
N LEU A 43 9.85 -3.72 2.89
CA LEU A 43 9.74 -5.06 2.35
C LEU A 43 8.52 -5.78 2.94
N PHE A 44 8.05 -6.85 2.28
CA PHE A 44 6.89 -7.61 2.73
C PHE A 44 7.01 -8.13 4.18
N SER A 45 8.21 -8.60 4.54
CA SER A 45 8.54 -9.11 5.87
C SER A 45 8.54 -8.03 6.96
N GLU A 46 8.74 -6.77 6.60
CA GLU A 46 8.84 -5.65 7.53
C GLU A 46 7.48 -5.01 7.86
N ILE A 47 6.46 -5.21 7.01
CA ILE A 47 5.14 -4.56 7.12
C ILE A 47 4.52 -4.75 8.50
N GLN A 48 4.48 -5.99 9.00
CA GLN A 48 3.82 -6.29 10.27
C GLN A 48 4.55 -5.65 11.45
N ALA A 49 5.87 -5.74 11.48
CA ALA A 49 6.68 -5.16 12.54
C ALA A 49 6.55 -3.62 12.55
N ALA A 50 6.65 -2.99 11.39
CA ALA A 50 6.54 -1.54 11.24
C ALA A 50 5.12 -1.01 11.57
N ALA A 51 4.06 -1.71 11.14
CA ALA A 51 2.70 -1.35 11.47
C ALA A 51 2.45 -1.42 12.98
N THR A 52 2.89 -2.52 13.61
CA THR A 52 2.75 -2.71 15.06
C THR A 52 3.53 -1.66 15.83
N SER A 53 4.75 -1.30 15.40
CA SER A 53 5.60 -0.34 16.12
C SER A 53 5.00 1.07 16.18
N VAL A 54 4.18 1.44 15.20
CA VAL A 54 3.50 2.74 15.16
C VAL A 54 2.05 2.66 15.66
N GLY A 55 1.58 1.49 16.08
CA GLY A 55 0.19 1.28 16.52
C GLY A 55 -0.83 1.30 15.38
N ALA A 56 -0.42 1.04 14.14
CA ALA A 56 -1.35 0.90 13.02
C ALA A 56 -2.12 -0.43 13.15
N PRO A 57 -3.47 -0.42 13.04
CA PRO A 57 -4.26 -1.63 13.21
C PRO A 57 -4.08 -2.61 12.04
N PRO A 58 -4.32 -3.91 12.24
CA PRO A 58 -4.43 -4.87 11.15
C PRO A 58 -5.63 -4.53 10.26
N THR A 59 -5.53 -4.86 8.97
CA THR A 59 -6.56 -4.54 7.97
C THR A 59 -7.47 -5.72 7.66
N ALA A 60 -7.07 -6.93 8.04
CA ALA A 60 -7.87 -8.14 7.89
C ALA A 60 -7.38 -9.23 8.86
N THR A 61 -8.04 -10.38 8.83
CA THR A 61 -7.61 -11.60 9.52
C THR A 61 -7.20 -12.64 8.48
N ARG A 62 -6.12 -13.37 8.72
CA ARG A 62 -5.68 -14.49 7.89
C ARG A 62 -6.59 -15.72 8.10
N PRO A 63 -6.60 -16.71 7.18
CA PRO A 63 -7.40 -17.93 7.35
C PRO A 63 -7.07 -18.71 8.63
N ASP A 64 -5.85 -18.58 9.15
CA ASP A 64 -5.40 -19.19 10.41
C ASP A 64 -5.83 -18.40 11.68
N GLY A 65 -6.60 -17.32 11.52
CA GLY A 65 -7.06 -16.47 12.62
C GLY A 65 -6.08 -15.38 13.06
N THR A 66 -4.87 -15.32 12.50
CA THR A 66 -3.87 -14.31 12.88
C THR A 66 -4.14 -12.96 12.21
N PRO A 67 -3.76 -11.82 12.84
CA PRO A 67 -3.97 -10.50 12.27
C PRO A 67 -3.10 -10.27 11.01
N LYS A 68 -3.73 -9.82 9.93
CA LYS A 68 -3.08 -9.49 8.66
C LYS A 68 -2.82 -7.99 8.57
N TYR A 69 -1.55 -7.63 8.39
CA TYR A 69 -1.12 -6.26 8.19
C TYR A 69 -0.80 -6.01 6.72
N THR A 70 -1.16 -4.83 6.21
CA THR A 70 -0.98 -4.45 4.81
C THR A 70 -0.61 -2.98 4.68
N VAL A 71 -0.02 -2.61 3.55
CA VAL A 71 0.11 -1.20 3.14
C VAL A 71 -1.09 -0.76 2.27
N PRO A 72 -1.44 0.54 2.25
CA PRO A 72 -0.85 1.61 3.03
C PRO A 72 -1.31 1.61 4.48
N PHE A 73 -0.42 2.09 5.34
CA PHE A 73 -0.76 2.69 6.63
C PHE A 73 0.03 4.00 6.76
N LEU A 74 -0.48 4.92 7.58
CA LEU A 74 0.20 6.17 7.89
C LEU A 74 0.26 6.40 9.38
N TYR A 75 1.28 7.11 9.81
CA TYR A 75 1.37 7.70 11.14
C TYR A 75 1.44 9.22 11.01
N ASP A 76 0.51 9.92 11.65
CA ASP A 76 0.51 11.36 11.73
C ASP A 76 0.98 11.81 13.10
N SER A 77 2.23 12.27 13.18
CA SER A 77 2.80 12.75 14.43
C SER A 77 2.22 14.08 14.92
N THR A 78 1.49 14.83 14.08
CA THR A 78 0.80 16.05 14.54
C THR A 78 -0.47 15.74 15.35
N LYS A 79 -1.07 14.57 15.12
CA LYS A 79 -2.28 14.11 15.80
C LYS A 79 -2.05 12.89 16.70
N GLY A 80 -0.84 12.32 16.68
CA GLY A 80 -0.48 11.11 17.43
C GLY A 80 -1.30 9.89 16.99
N ARG A 81 -1.67 9.81 15.70
CA ARG A 81 -2.62 8.81 15.20
C ARG A 81 -2.03 7.98 14.07
N ALA A 82 -2.14 6.66 14.21
CA ALA A 82 -1.89 5.71 13.14
C ALA A 82 -3.21 5.27 12.50
N VAL A 83 -3.23 5.15 11.18
CA VAL A 83 -4.39 4.72 10.40
C VAL A 83 -3.93 3.73 9.33
N ALA A 84 -4.60 2.59 9.23
CA ALA A 84 -4.39 1.60 8.19
C ALA A 84 -5.67 1.44 7.35
N ASP A 85 -5.55 0.82 6.19
CA ASP A 85 -6.57 0.75 5.12
C ASP A 85 -6.70 2.04 4.30
N SER A 86 -6.57 1.91 2.97
CA SER A 86 -6.56 3.07 2.06
C SER A 86 -7.87 3.89 2.08
N PHE A 87 -9.02 3.29 2.34
CA PHE A 87 -10.29 4.01 2.40
C PHE A 87 -10.47 4.71 3.75
N LEU A 88 -10.08 4.06 4.85
CA LEU A 88 -10.08 4.69 6.18
C LEU A 88 -9.07 5.84 6.27
N ILE A 89 -7.91 5.69 5.64
CA ILE A 89 -6.93 6.76 5.51
C ILE A 89 -7.51 7.96 4.76
N ALA A 90 -8.20 7.74 3.64
CA ALA A 90 -8.80 8.84 2.88
C ALA A 90 -9.83 9.61 3.73
N GLN A 91 -10.67 8.90 4.49
CA GLN A 91 -11.61 9.52 5.44
C GLN A 91 -10.89 10.29 6.54
N TYR A 92 -9.85 9.70 7.13
CA TYR A 92 -9.03 10.36 8.14
C TYR A 92 -8.46 11.68 7.63
N LEU A 93 -7.95 11.71 6.39
CA LEU A 93 -7.38 12.94 5.81
C LEU A 93 -8.44 14.01 5.52
N ASP A 94 -9.68 13.63 5.22
CA ASP A 94 -10.80 14.58 5.11
C ASP A 94 -11.19 15.15 6.49
N GLU A 95 -11.21 14.31 7.53
CA GLU A 95 -11.59 14.71 8.89
C GLU A 95 -10.50 15.51 9.62
N ALA A 96 -9.23 15.10 9.47
CA ALA A 96 -8.11 15.68 10.21
C ALA A 96 -7.56 16.98 9.59
N TYR A 97 -7.86 17.24 8.31
CA TYR A 97 -7.41 18.40 7.56
C TYR A 97 -8.58 19.05 6.79
N PRO A 98 -9.59 19.55 7.49
CA PRO A 98 -10.83 20.07 6.89
C PRO A 98 -10.63 21.32 6.01
N GLU A 99 -9.49 22.01 6.15
CA GLU A 99 -9.07 23.13 5.31
C GLU A 99 -8.64 22.73 3.90
N THR A 100 -8.48 21.43 3.65
CA THR A 100 -8.08 20.89 2.34
C THR A 100 -9.30 20.41 1.54
N PRO A 101 -9.22 20.33 0.19
CA PRO A 101 -10.32 19.83 -0.62
C PRO A 101 -10.75 18.41 -0.21
N VAL A 102 -12.06 18.19 -0.08
CA VAL A 102 -12.66 16.91 0.31
C VAL A 102 -12.54 15.88 -0.82
N VAL A 103 -12.09 14.66 -0.51
CA VAL A 103 -11.94 13.58 -1.50
C VAL A 103 -13.06 12.54 -1.43
N ILE A 104 -13.74 12.41 -0.28
CA ILE A 104 -14.94 11.59 -0.10
C ILE A 104 -16.12 12.52 0.18
N PRO A 105 -16.89 12.93 -0.85
CA PRO A 105 -18.04 13.80 -0.65
C PRO A 105 -19.06 13.22 0.32
N THR A 106 -19.69 14.08 1.13
CA THR A 106 -20.74 13.71 2.07
C THR A 106 -21.86 12.92 1.37
N GLY A 107 -22.30 11.84 2.00
CA GLY A 107 -23.34 10.95 1.43
C GLY A 107 -22.84 9.92 0.41
N THR A 108 -21.57 10.01 -0.04
CA THR A 108 -21.01 9.05 -1.03
C THR A 108 -20.17 7.93 -0.42
N ARG A 109 -20.02 7.90 0.91
CA ARG A 109 -19.12 6.99 1.63
C ARG A 109 -19.30 5.53 1.24
N ILE A 110 -20.54 5.03 1.23
CA ILE A 110 -20.86 3.64 0.88
C ILE A 110 -20.53 3.35 -0.59
N LEU A 111 -20.86 4.28 -1.49
CA LEU A 111 -20.56 4.11 -2.91
C LEU A 111 -19.04 4.05 -3.16
N GLN A 112 -18.29 4.94 -2.49
CA GLN A 112 -16.83 4.98 -2.60
C GLN A 112 -16.15 3.75 -2.00
N SER A 113 -16.68 3.19 -0.90
CA SER A 113 -16.14 1.94 -0.34
C SER A 113 -16.33 0.77 -1.30
N ILE A 114 -17.54 0.60 -1.83
CA ILE A 114 -17.86 -0.44 -2.83
C ILE A 114 -17.01 -0.28 -4.09
N ALA A 115 -16.87 0.95 -4.60
CA ALA A 115 -16.03 1.22 -5.76
C ALA A 115 -14.56 0.89 -5.48
N SER A 116 -14.03 1.25 -4.30
CA SER A 116 -12.65 0.95 -3.91
C SER A 116 -12.38 -0.56 -3.85
N GLU A 117 -13.31 -1.34 -3.29
CA GLU A 117 -13.26 -2.80 -3.25
C GLU A 117 -13.34 -3.42 -4.64
N ALA A 118 -14.28 -2.97 -5.48
CA ALA A 118 -14.44 -3.46 -6.84
C ALA A 118 -13.21 -3.20 -7.72
N ILE A 119 -12.60 -2.02 -7.59
CA ILE A 119 -11.34 -1.69 -8.27
C ILE A 119 -10.23 -2.61 -7.76
N ALA A 120 -10.10 -2.84 -6.46
CA ALA A 120 -9.08 -3.71 -5.89
C ALA A 120 -9.19 -5.16 -6.41
N ALA A 121 -10.42 -5.68 -6.53
CA ALA A 121 -10.68 -7.02 -7.05
C ALA A 121 -10.36 -7.16 -8.54
N LYS A 122 -10.55 -6.10 -9.34
CA LYS A 122 -10.39 -6.13 -10.81
C LYS A 122 -9.06 -5.59 -11.31
N ALA A 123 -8.35 -4.78 -10.53
CA ALA A 123 -7.07 -4.19 -10.89
C ALA A 123 -5.94 -5.22 -10.81
N ASN A 124 -5.88 -6.12 -11.79
CA ASN A 124 -4.77 -7.07 -11.97
C ASN A 124 -3.55 -6.38 -12.61
N ILE A 125 -3.25 -5.16 -12.15
CA ILE A 125 -2.21 -4.27 -12.70
C ILE A 125 -0.83 -4.92 -12.63
N PRO A 126 -0.43 -5.61 -11.55
CA PRO A 126 0.85 -6.33 -11.51
C PRO A 126 1.02 -7.35 -12.65
N ARG A 127 -0.07 -7.94 -13.16
CA ARG A 127 -0.04 -8.84 -14.32
C ARG A 127 0.28 -8.09 -15.62
N LEU A 128 -0.28 -6.89 -15.80
CA LEU A 128 -0.16 -6.11 -17.04
C LEU A 128 1.22 -5.46 -17.19
N ILE A 129 1.81 -4.99 -16.09
CA ILE A 129 3.12 -4.31 -16.11
C ILE A 129 4.27 -5.22 -15.62
N ARG A 130 4.07 -6.54 -15.62
CA ARG A 130 4.99 -7.54 -15.06
C ARG A 130 6.41 -7.43 -15.59
N GLU A 131 6.58 -7.35 -16.91
CA GLU A 131 7.91 -7.32 -17.51
C GLU A 131 8.69 -6.07 -17.14
N GLN A 132 7.99 -4.94 -17.03
CA GLN A 132 8.61 -3.68 -16.64
C GLN A 132 8.93 -3.66 -15.14
N LEU A 133 8.03 -4.17 -14.29
CA LEU A 133 8.29 -4.38 -12.87
C LEU A 133 9.52 -5.25 -12.64
N ASN A 134 9.64 -6.38 -13.36
CA ASN A 134 10.79 -7.28 -13.24
C ASN A 134 12.13 -6.65 -13.66
N LYS A 135 12.12 -5.60 -14.48
CA LYS A 135 13.33 -4.86 -14.86
C LYS A 135 13.72 -3.80 -13.83
N GLN A 136 12.79 -3.36 -12.99
CA GLN A 136 12.91 -2.18 -12.12
C GLN A 136 12.94 -2.51 -10.63
N MET A 137 12.55 -3.72 -10.25
CA MET A 137 12.62 -4.20 -8.87
C MET A 137 14.08 -4.45 -8.46
N THR A 138 14.42 -4.09 -7.22
CA THR A 138 15.73 -4.41 -6.64
C THR A 138 15.85 -5.92 -6.42
N PRO A 139 17.06 -6.51 -6.50
CA PRO A 139 17.24 -7.95 -6.28
C PRO A 139 16.70 -8.43 -4.93
N VAL A 140 16.92 -7.63 -3.87
CA VAL A 140 16.42 -7.90 -2.52
C VAL A 140 14.88 -7.95 -2.49
N PHE A 141 14.23 -7.00 -3.16
CA PHE A 141 12.76 -6.99 -3.24
C PHE A 141 12.21 -8.18 -4.03
N LEU A 142 12.91 -8.62 -5.09
CA LEU A 142 12.53 -9.81 -5.86
C LEU A 142 12.61 -11.09 -5.02
N GLU A 143 13.67 -11.29 -4.26
CA GLU A 143 13.81 -12.45 -3.39
C GLU A 143 12.72 -12.49 -2.30
N GLU A 144 12.43 -11.36 -1.67
CA GLU A 144 11.37 -11.27 -0.67
C GLU A 144 9.98 -11.50 -1.28
N LEU A 145 9.74 -10.96 -2.48
CA LEU A 145 8.52 -11.24 -3.25
C LEU A 145 8.35 -12.75 -3.49
N LEU A 146 9.44 -13.44 -3.87
CA LEU A 146 9.43 -14.89 -4.09
C LEU A 146 9.17 -15.69 -2.81
N LYS A 147 9.78 -15.31 -1.69
CA LYS A 147 9.51 -15.93 -0.38
C LYS A 147 8.06 -15.71 0.06
N SER A 148 7.45 -14.58 -0.32
CA SER A 148 6.08 -14.24 0.06
C SER A 148 4.99 -15.02 -0.68
N ILE A 149 5.31 -15.73 -1.77
CA ILE A 149 4.34 -16.43 -2.63
C ILE A 149 3.54 -17.48 -1.85
N GLY A 150 4.15 -18.13 -0.86
CA GLY A 150 3.48 -19.12 -0.01
C GLY A 150 2.59 -18.52 1.09
N CYS A 151 2.78 -17.24 1.44
CA CYS A 151 2.11 -16.59 2.57
C CYS A 151 0.88 -15.75 2.18
N TYR A 152 0.71 -15.43 0.89
CA TYR A 152 -0.37 -14.55 0.44
C TYR A 152 -1.02 -15.06 -0.85
N SER A 153 -2.31 -15.37 -0.80
CA SER A 153 -3.19 -15.60 -1.96
C SER A 153 -3.45 -14.28 -2.73
N SER A 154 -2.37 -13.67 -3.22
CA SER A 154 -2.31 -12.29 -3.70
C SER A 154 -2.08 -12.21 -5.21
N PRO A 155 -2.55 -11.13 -5.89
CA PRO A 155 -2.18 -10.81 -7.27
C PRO A 155 -0.67 -10.86 -7.57
N TRP A 156 0.16 -10.71 -6.53
CA TRP A 156 1.63 -10.81 -6.60
C TRP A 156 2.18 -12.21 -6.93
N SER A 157 1.42 -13.28 -6.67
CA SER A 157 1.82 -14.65 -7.02
C SER A 157 2.11 -14.84 -8.51
N ILE A 158 1.46 -14.05 -9.38
CA ILE A 158 1.67 -14.06 -10.83
C ILE A 158 3.00 -13.41 -11.22
N VAL A 159 3.40 -12.34 -10.53
CA VAL A 159 4.69 -11.67 -10.75
C VAL A 159 5.82 -12.58 -10.33
N ALA A 160 5.68 -13.20 -9.16
CA ALA A 160 6.69 -14.01 -8.53
C ALA A 160 6.98 -15.33 -9.29
N ARG A 161 5.95 -16.04 -9.78
CA ARG A 161 6.12 -17.17 -10.75
C ARG A 161 6.78 -16.77 -12.08
N GLY A 162 6.79 -15.48 -12.40
CA GLY A 162 7.54 -14.94 -13.54
C GLY A 162 9.04 -14.81 -13.26
N VAL A 163 9.41 -14.54 -12.02
CA VAL A 163 10.81 -14.38 -11.59
C VAL A 163 11.48 -15.76 -11.44
N GLU A 164 10.81 -16.76 -10.87
CA GLU A 164 11.34 -18.14 -10.77
C GLU A 164 11.82 -18.70 -12.13
N ARG A 165 11.04 -18.49 -13.19
CA ARG A 165 11.37 -18.91 -14.57
C ARG A 165 12.56 -18.19 -15.20
N ARG A 166 13.05 -17.11 -14.59
CA ARG A 166 14.24 -16.38 -15.05
C ARG A 166 15.50 -16.82 -14.30
N MET A 167 15.34 -17.33 -13.08
CA MET A 167 16.45 -17.71 -12.21
C MET A 167 16.83 -19.20 -12.30
N GLY A 168 15.94 -20.04 -12.81
CA GLY A 168 16.25 -21.40 -13.26
C GLY A 168 16.50 -21.43 -14.76
#